data_AF-A0A3D3L291-F1
#
_entry.id   AF-A0A3D3L291-F1
#
_cell.length_a   1.000
_cell.length_b   1.000
_cell.length_c   1.000
_cell.angle_alpha   90.00
_cell.angle_beta   90.00
_cell.angle_gamma   90.00
#
_symmetry.space_group_name_H-M   'P 1'
#
loop_
_entity.id
_entity.type
_entity.pdbx_description
1 polymer ?
#
loop_
_entity_poly.entity_id
_entity_poly.type
_entity_poly.pdbx_seq_one_letter_code
_entity_poly.pdbx_strand_id
1 'polypeptide(L)'
;MDFSQKDHLKAYGIAFDILTKNINVEWLLNYRGGSFMVDEYPFISQECRIRGVSFERVHEGDVLSIYGTIDQNNMEVILLEKAPKIAIYTPPNKQPWDDAVTLALTYAEVPYESLWDEEVFIGGLDNIDWLHLHHEDFTGQYGKFYR
;
A
#
# COMPACT_ATOMS: atom_id res chain seq x y z
N MET A 1 -5.05 6.19 -14.88
CA MET A 1 -5.41 4.86 -14.34
C MET A 1 -6.36 4.20 -15.33
N ASP A 2 -6.21 2.89 -15.50
CA ASP A 2 -7.18 2.05 -16.20
C ASP A 2 -8.51 2.07 -15.42
N PHE A 3 -9.62 2.39 -16.08
CA PHE A 3 -10.97 2.50 -15.47
C PHE A 3 -11.62 1.15 -15.14
N SER A 4 -10.96 0.02 -15.37
CA SER A 4 -11.48 -1.32 -15.10
C SER A 4 -11.38 -1.72 -13.63
N GLN A 5 -10.47 -1.12 -12.87
CA GLN A 5 -10.39 -1.33 -11.43
C GLN A 5 -11.42 -0.46 -10.72
N LYS A 6 -12.25 -1.09 -9.89
CA LYS A 6 -13.31 -0.42 -9.12
C LYS A 6 -12.77 0.34 -7.92
N ASP A 7 -11.70 -0.17 -7.31
CA ASP A 7 -11.08 0.45 -6.15
C ASP A 7 -9.58 0.19 -6.10
N HIS A 8 -8.80 1.22 -6.46
CA HIS A 8 -7.35 1.12 -6.48
C HIS A 8 -6.74 1.07 -5.08
N LEU A 9 -7.26 1.85 -4.12
CA LEU A 9 -6.70 1.90 -2.77
C LEU A 9 -6.94 0.58 -2.03
N LYS A 10 -8.13 -0.01 -2.16
CA LYS A 10 -8.40 -1.35 -1.63
C LYS A 10 -7.53 -2.42 -2.31
N ALA A 11 -7.17 -2.27 -3.59
CA ALA A 11 -6.27 -3.21 -4.26
C ALA A 11 -4.86 -3.22 -3.63
N TYR A 12 -4.32 -2.06 -3.23
CA TYR A 12 -3.08 -1.99 -2.43
C TYR A 12 -3.24 -2.68 -1.08
N GLY A 13 -4.40 -2.50 -0.43
CA GLY A 13 -4.76 -3.20 0.80
C GLY A 13 -4.74 -4.73 0.68
N ILE A 14 -5.29 -5.26 -0.42
CA ILE A 14 -5.26 -6.68 -0.72
C ILE A 14 -3.81 -7.16 -0.92
N ALA A 15 -3.01 -6.44 -1.70
CA ALA A 15 -1.60 -6.78 -1.90
C ALA A 15 -0.84 -6.84 -0.56
N PHE A 16 -1.09 -5.87 0.33
CA PHE A 16 -0.53 -5.87 1.68
C PHE A 16 -1.00 -7.07 2.50
N ASP A 17 -2.30 -7.38 2.54
CA ASP A 17 -2.85 -8.54 3.27
C ASP A 17 -2.23 -9.86 2.80
N ILE A 18 -2.01 -10.02 1.49
CA ILE A 18 -1.33 -11.19 0.92
C ILE A 18 0.10 -11.31 1.48
N LEU A 19 0.86 -10.20 1.49
CA LEU A 19 2.23 -10.18 2.02
C LEU A 19 2.27 -10.53 3.52
N THR A 20 1.24 -10.17 4.31
CA THR A 20 1.18 -10.58 5.74
C THR A 20 1.06 -12.09 5.93
N LYS A 21 0.63 -12.82 4.88
CA LYS A 21 0.51 -14.28 4.88
C LYS A 21 1.75 -14.96 4.29
N ASN A 22 2.85 -14.22 4.10
CA ASN A 22 4.10 -14.69 3.49
C ASN A 22 3.91 -15.26 2.08
N ILE A 23 3.02 -14.64 1.31
CA ILE A 23 2.81 -14.98 -0.11
C ILE A 23 3.39 -13.85 -0.93
N ASN A 24 4.24 -14.19 -1.90
CA ASN A 24 4.87 -13.22 -2.77
C ASN A 24 3.85 -12.59 -3.72
N VAL A 25 4.03 -11.31 -4.02
CA VAL A 25 3.22 -10.56 -4.97
C VAL A 25 4.13 -9.90 -5.98
N GLU A 26 3.82 -10.04 -7.25
CA GLU A 26 4.48 -9.28 -8.30
C GLU A 26 3.72 -7.98 -8.55
N TRP A 27 4.41 -6.86 -8.39
CA TRP A 27 3.89 -5.55 -8.76
C TRP A 27 4.32 -5.22 -10.19
N LEU A 28 3.34 -5.19 -11.08
CA LEU A 28 3.50 -4.90 -12.50
C LEU A 28 3.42 -3.38 -12.72
N LEU A 29 4.55 -2.69 -12.52
CA LEU A 29 4.69 -1.25 -12.65
C LEU A 29 4.29 -0.78 -14.05
N ASN A 30 3.44 0.25 -14.11
CA ASN A 30 2.87 0.84 -15.33
C ASN A 30 2.02 -0.10 -16.21
N TYR A 31 2.01 -1.41 -15.98
CA TYR A 31 1.08 -2.33 -16.63
C TYR A 31 -0.32 -2.14 -16.05
N ARG A 32 -1.28 -1.72 -16.90
CA ARG A 32 -2.65 -1.36 -16.50
C ARG A 32 -2.71 -0.40 -15.30
N GLY A 33 -1.74 0.50 -15.20
CA GLY A 33 -1.66 1.49 -14.13
C GLY A 33 -1.10 0.98 -12.79
N GLY A 34 -0.42 -0.18 -12.78
CA GLY A 34 0.21 -0.75 -11.59
C GLY A 34 -0.59 -1.94 -11.04
N SER A 35 -0.67 -3.04 -11.81
CA SER A 35 -1.41 -4.24 -11.38
C SER A 35 -0.60 -5.12 -10.43
N PHE A 36 -1.30 -5.95 -9.67
CA PHE A 36 -0.68 -6.99 -8.85
C PHE A 36 -0.98 -8.37 -9.43
N MET A 37 0.04 -9.20 -9.54
CA MET A 37 -0.07 -10.61 -9.94
C MET A 37 0.39 -11.50 -8.79
N VAL A 38 -0.36 -12.57 -8.57
CA VAL A 38 -0.15 -13.52 -7.48
C VAL A 38 -0.70 -14.87 -7.89
N ASP A 39 -0.15 -15.94 -7.33
CA ASP A 39 -0.71 -17.27 -7.46
C ASP A 39 -2.16 -17.34 -6.97
N GLU A 40 -2.93 -18.26 -7.54
CA GLU A 40 -4.35 -18.39 -7.20
C GLU A 40 -4.52 -19.04 -5.81
N TYR A 41 -4.97 -18.23 -4.85
CA TYR A 41 -5.46 -18.72 -3.57
C TYR A 41 -6.94 -18.34 -3.37
N PRO A 42 -7.81 -19.29 -2.97
CA PRO A 42 -9.24 -19.02 -2.81
C PRO A 42 -9.57 -17.84 -1.89
N PHE A 43 -8.78 -17.64 -0.82
CA PHE A 43 -8.99 -16.54 0.12
C PHE A 43 -8.76 -15.16 -0.53
N ILE A 44 -7.82 -15.04 -1.48
CA ILE A 44 -7.55 -13.76 -2.16
C ILE A 44 -8.75 -13.33 -2.99
N SER A 45 -9.29 -14.26 -3.78
CA SER A 45 -10.49 -14.00 -4.59
C SER A 45 -11.70 -13.66 -3.72
N GLN A 46 -11.81 -14.28 -2.54
CA GLN A 46 -12.87 -13.97 -1.58
C GLN A 46 -12.71 -12.55 -1.01
N GLU A 47 -11.51 -12.18 -0.56
CA GLU A 47 -11.21 -10.84 -0.05
C GLU A 47 -11.44 -9.76 -1.10
N CYS A 48 -10.99 -9.97 -2.34
CA CYS A 48 -11.26 -9.04 -3.45
C CYS A 48 -12.76 -8.79 -3.63
N ARG A 49 -13.60 -9.84 -3.56
CA ARG A 49 -15.07 -9.70 -3.66
C ARG A 49 -15.65 -8.93 -2.49
N ILE A 50 -15.19 -9.22 -1.26
CA ILE A 50 -15.66 -8.55 -0.04
C ILE A 50 -15.32 -7.06 -0.07
N ARG A 51 -14.10 -6.72 -0.52
CA ARG A 51 -13.58 -5.34 -0.54
C ARG A 51 -13.87 -4.59 -1.85
N GLY A 52 -14.60 -5.20 -2.79
CA GLY A 52 -15.01 -4.56 -4.03
C GLY A 52 -13.91 -4.37 -5.08
N VAL A 53 -12.78 -5.09 -4.94
CA VAL A 53 -11.63 -5.02 -5.84
C VAL A 53 -11.87 -5.92 -7.07
N SER A 54 -11.72 -5.36 -8.26
CA SER A 54 -11.73 -6.11 -9.51
C SER A 54 -10.49 -7.01 -9.60
N PHE A 55 -10.68 -8.26 -10.00
CA PHE A 55 -9.60 -9.21 -10.29
C PHE A 55 -10.00 -10.09 -11.47
N GLU A 56 -9.00 -10.67 -12.13
CA GLU A 56 -9.20 -11.64 -13.21
C GLU A 56 -8.21 -12.79 -13.04
N ARG A 57 -8.59 -13.96 -13.55
CA ARG A 57 -7.70 -15.11 -13.62
C ARG A 57 -7.02 -15.09 -14.97
N VAL A 58 -5.69 -15.14 -14.96
CA VAL A 58 -4.85 -15.25 -16.16
C VAL A 58 -4.34 -16.69 -16.30
N HIS A 59 -4.28 -17.20 -17.52
CA HIS A 59 -3.68 -18.50 -17.80
C HIS A 59 -2.21 -18.35 -18.19
N GLU A 60 -1.44 -19.44 -18.17
CA GLU A 60 0.01 -19.42 -18.46
C GLU A 60 0.36 -18.72 -19.78
N GLY A 61 -0.46 -18.92 -20.82
CA GLY A 61 -0.27 -18.25 -22.12
C GLY A 61 -0.45 -16.73 -22.05
N ASP A 62 -1.37 -16.25 -21.21
CA ASP A 62 -1.62 -14.83 -21.01
C ASP A 62 -0.48 -14.21 -20.19
N VAL A 63 0.03 -14.91 -19.17
CA VAL A 63 1.15 -14.46 -18.32
C VAL A 63 2.39 -14.16 -19.16
N LEU A 64 2.75 -15.05 -20.09
CA LEU A 64 3.87 -14.80 -21.01
C LEU A 64 3.65 -13.57 -21.89
N SER A 65 2.42 -13.35 -22.35
CA SER A 65 2.06 -12.15 -23.12
C SER A 65 2.14 -10.87 -22.28
N ILE A 66 1.76 -10.94 -21.00
CA ILE A 66 1.85 -9.84 -20.05
C ILE A 66 3.32 -9.46 -19.86
N TYR A 67 4.18 -10.43 -19.52
CA TYR A 67 5.60 -10.18 -19.37
C TYR A 67 6.26 -9.67 -20.65
N GLY A 68 5.89 -10.21 -21.82
CA GLY A 68 6.38 -9.70 -23.11
C GLY A 68 5.97 -8.25 -23.36
N THR A 69 4.76 -7.86 -22.94
CA THR A 69 4.31 -6.46 -23.01
C THR A 69 5.12 -5.57 -22.07
N ILE A 70 5.40 -6.04 -20.86
CA ILE A 70 6.17 -5.29 -19.86
C ILE A 70 7.59 -5.04 -20.37
N ASP A 71 8.28 -6.08 -20.84
CA ASP A 71 9.67 -6.03 -21.32
C ASP A 71 9.86 -5.09 -22.52
N GLN A 72 8.84 -4.96 -23.37
CA GLN A 72 8.89 -4.12 -24.58
C GLN A 72 8.53 -2.65 -24.35
N ASN A 73 8.11 -2.28 -23.14
CA ASN A 73 7.61 -0.95 -22.81
C ASN A 73 8.31 -0.37 -21.57
N ASN A 74 7.97 0.87 -21.20
CA ASN A 74 8.46 1.50 -19.96
C ASN A 74 7.68 1.00 -18.74
N MET A 75 7.78 -0.31 -18.48
CA MET A 75 7.12 -1.05 -17.42
C MET A 75 8.14 -1.94 -16.71
N GLU A 76 7.80 -2.45 -15.53
CA GLU A 76 8.72 -3.29 -14.75
C GLU A 76 7.94 -4.27 -13.86
N VAL A 77 8.55 -5.43 -13.55
CA VAL A 77 8.03 -6.37 -12.57
C VAL A 77 8.87 -6.27 -11.31
N ILE A 78 8.25 -5.90 -10.19
CA ILE A 78 8.89 -5.85 -8.88
C ILE A 78 8.32 -6.96 -8.00
N LEU A 79 9.20 -7.83 -7.49
CA LEU A 79 8.80 -8.85 -6.53
C LEU A 79 8.68 -8.25 -5.13
N LEU A 80 7.53 -8.44 -4.49
CA LEU A 80 7.25 -8.07 -3.11
C LEU A 80 7.16 -9.35 -2.26
N GLU A 81 7.96 -9.40 -1.19
CA GLU A 81 8.13 -10.63 -0.39
C GLU A 81 7.72 -10.47 1.08
N LYS A 82 7.68 -9.23 1.58
CA LYS A 82 7.41 -8.93 2.99
C LYS A 82 6.52 -7.71 3.13
N ALA A 83 5.51 -7.81 3.99
CA ALA A 83 4.72 -6.66 4.42
C ALA A 83 5.57 -5.73 5.31
N PRO A 84 5.75 -4.45 4.95
CA PRO A 84 6.50 -3.52 5.78
C PRO A 84 5.72 -3.14 7.04
N LYS A 85 6.44 -2.93 8.15
CA LYS A 85 5.91 -2.25 9.32
C LYS A 85 5.92 -0.74 9.09
N ILE A 86 4.75 -0.13 9.11
CA ILE A 86 4.54 1.28 8.79
C ILE A 86 4.25 2.06 10.08
N ALA A 87 4.93 3.17 10.29
CA ALA A 87 4.62 4.14 11.32
C ALA A 87 4.23 5.50 10.74
N ILE A 88 3.35 6.20 11.45
CA ILE A 88 2.98 7.58 11.22
C ILE A 88 3.51 8.41 12.38
N TYR A 89 4.39 9.37 12.09
CA TYR A 89 4.77 10.37 13.07
C TYR A 89 3.68 11.42 13.17
N THR A 90 2.98 11.48 14.31
CA THR A 90 1.85 12.41 14.49
C THR A 90 1.68 12.80 15.94
N PRO A 91 1.39 14.09 16.23
CA PRO A 91 1.12 14.51 17.60
C PRO A 91 -0.20 13.90 18.11
N PRO A 92 -0.33 13.65 19.42
CA PRO A 92 -1.49 12.97 20.00
C PRO A 92 -2.82 13.74 19.81
N ASN A 93 -2.74 15.04 19.51
CA ASN A 93 -3.90 15.91 19.36
C ASN A 93 -4.34 16.12 17.89
N LYS A 94 -3.66 15.51 16.91
CA LYS A 94 -3.99 15.65 15.48
C LYS A 94 -5.29 14.90 15.15
N GLN A 95 -6.16 15.49 14.34
CA GLN A 95 -7.38 14.81 13.95
C GLN A 95 -7.11 13.83 12.80
N PRO A 96 -7.77 12.65 12.76
CA PRO A 96 -7.47 11.60 11.77
C PRO A 96 -7.65 12.02 10.30
N TRP A 97 -8.47 13.03 10.02
CA TRP A 97 -8.72 13.52 8.65
C TRP A 97 -7.71 14.57 8.19
N ASP A 98 -6.83 15.05 9.07
CA ASP A 98 -5.81 16.05 8.74
C ASP A 98 -4.64 15.44 7.94
N ASP A 99 -4.57 14.11 7.83
CA ASP A 99 -3.54 13.38 7.11
C ASP A 99 -4.12 12.49 6.00
N ALA A 100 -3.89 12.88 4.74
CA ALA A 100 -4.29 12.12 3.57
C ALA A 100 -3.67 10.71 3.50
N VAL A 101 -2.45 10.52 4.01
CA VAL A 101 -1.78 9.20 4.04
C VAL A 101 -2.43 8.30 5.08
N THR A 102 -2.66 8.81 6.30
CA THR A 102 -3.42 8.09 7.33
C THR A 102 -4.81 7.70 6.83
N LEU A 103 -5.52 8.61 6.15
CA LEU A 103 -6.81 8.31 5.52
C LEU A 103 -6.69 7.22 4.44
N ALA A 104 -5.68 7.29 3.57
CA ALA A 104 -5.46 6.32 2.51
C ALA A 104 -5.13 4.93 3.06
N LEU A 105 -4.25 4.82 4.06
CA LEU A 105 -3.91 3.56 4.72
C LEU A 105 -5.12 2.97 5.43
N THR A 106 -5.85 3.79 6.18
CA THR A 106 -7.08 3.36 6.87
C THR A 106 -8.12 2.88 5.87
N TYR A 107 -8.33 3.61 4.78
CA TYR A 107 -9.25 3.20 3.72
C TYR A 107 -8.81 1.92 3.03
N ALA A 108 -7.52 1.76 2.75
CA ALA A 108 -6.94 0.55 2.19
C ALA A 108 -6.91 -0.62 3.20
N GLU A 109 -7.24 -0.39 4.47
CA GLU A 109 -7.12 -1.37 5.56
C GLU A 109 -5.67 -1.89 5.74
N VAL A 110 -4.69 -1.01 5.50
CA VAL A 110 -3.28 -1.28 5.77
C VAL A 110 -2.96 -0.86 7.21
N PRO A 111 -2.48 -1.78 8.07
CA PRO A 111 -2.14 -1.45 9.45
C PRO A 111 -0.91 -0.54 9.51
N TYR A 112 -0.96 0.41 10.43
CA TYR A 112 0.13 1.29 10.80
C TYR A 112 0.10 1.55 12.31
N GLU A 113 1.23 1.94 12.88
CA GLU A 113 1.31 2.47 14.23
C GLU A 113 1.52 3.98 14.22
N SER A 114 1.07 4.67 15.26
CA SER A 114 1.35 6.09 15.45
C SER A 114 2.39 6.25 16.54
N LEU A 115 3.34 7.16 16.34
CA LEU A 115 4.38 7.48 17.31
C LEU A 115 4.63 8.99 17.38
N TRP A 116 5.11 9.45 18.53
CA TRP A 116 5.50 10.84 18.76
C TRP A 116 6.90 10.92 19.38
N ASP A 117 7.32 12.13 19.78
CA ASP A 117 8.63 12.44 20.34
C ASP A 117 9.08 11.41 21.39
N GLU A 118 8.22 11.11 22.38
CA GLU A 118 8.58 10.22 23.49
C GLU A 118 8.90 8.80 23.00
N GLU A 119 8.08 8.24 22.11
CA GLU A 119 8.30 6.92 21.52
C GLU A 119 9.57 6.89 20.66
N VAL A 120 9.86 7.96 19.92
CA VAL A 120 11.10 8.08 19.12
C VAL A 120 12.33 8.08 20.05
N PHE A 121 12.31 8.87 21.13
CA PHE A 121 13.45 8.99 22.05
C PHE A 121 13.79 7.69 22.78
N ILE A 122 12.82 6.78 22.96
CA ILE A 122 13.04 5.47 23.59
C ILE A 122 13.33 4.34 22.58
N GLY A 123 13.57 4.67 21.30
CA GLY A 123 13.95 3.70 20.27
C GLY A 123 12.78 3.05 19.52
N GLY A 124 11.60 3.67 19.49
CA GLY A 124 10.41 3.13 18.82
C GLY A 124 10.59 2.87 17.32
N LEU A 125 11.58 3.48 16.67
CA LEU A 125 11.85 3.31 15.25
C LEU A 125 12.61 2.03 14.89
N ASP A 126 13.22 1.33 15.86
CA ASP A 126 14.10 0.18 15.60
C ASP A 126 13.39 -0.98 14.87
N ASN A 127 12.06 -1.04 14.99
CA ASN A 127 11.24 -2.09 14.40
C ASN A 127 10.37 -1.61 13.24
N ILE A 128 10.62 -0.41 12.71
CA ILE A 128 9.82 0.20 11.64
C ILE A 128 10.55 0.15 10.32
N ASP A 129 9.86 -0.35 9.28
CA ASP A 129 10.40 -0.44 7.93
C ASP A 129 10.13 0.89 7.16
N TRP A 130 9.00 1.55 7.42
CA TRP A 130 8.59 2.80 6.76
C TRP A 130 8.00 3.80 7.74
N LEU A 131 8.50 5.04 7.69
CA LEU A 131 7.99 6.16 8.51
C LEU A 131 7.39 7.24 7.62
N HIS A 132 6.11 7.53 7.80
CA HIS A 132 5.47 8.71 7.21
C HIS A 132 5.63 9.92 8.12
N LEU A 133 6.08 11.03 7.53
CA LEU A 133 6.24 12.31 8.19
C LEU A 133 5.37 13.34 7.46
N HIS A 134 4.59 14.11 8.22
CA HIS A 134 3.92 15.28 7.68
C HIS A 134 4.91 16.43 7.56
N HIS A 135 4.98 17.07 6.38
CA HIS A 135 5.96 18.14 6.13
C HIS A 135 5.83 19.32 7.10
N GLU A 136 4.61 19.60 7.60
CA GLU A 136 4.37 20.63 8.61
C GLU A 136 5.03 20.28 9.96
N ASP A 137 5.15 19.00 10.30
CA ASP A 137 5.74 18.54 11.56
C ASP A 137 7.27 18.72 11.60
N PHE A 138 7.94 18.87 10.44
CA PHE A 138 9.40 19.06 10.35
C PHE A 138 9.83 20.53 10.32
N THR A 139 9.00 21.42 9.78
CA THR A 139 9.40 22.81 9.53
C THR A 139 9.13 23.75 10.70
N GLY A 140 8.46 23.28 11.75
CA GLY A 140 7.97 24.14 12.84
C GLY A 140 6.97 25.19 12.35
N GLN A 141 6.49 25.07 11.11
CA GLN A 141 5.42 25.90 10.58
C GLN A 141 4.13 25.36 11.15
N TYR A 142 3.54 26.14 12.05
CA TYR A 142 2.19 25.89 12.53
C TYR A 142 1.25 25.68 11.33
N GLY A 143 0.59 24.52 11.29
CA GLY A 143 -0.32 24.17 10.20
C GLY A 143 -1.43 25.20 10.02
N LYS A 144 -2.14 25.16 8.89
CA LYS A 144 -3.19 26.12 8.50
C LYS A 144 -4.31 26.34 9.55
N PHE A 145 -4.40 25.48 10.56
CA PHE A 145 -5.42 25.48 11.60
C PHE A 145 -4.96 26.06 12.95
N TYR A 146 -3.70 26.48 13.09
CA TYR A 146 -3.27 27.26 14.23
C TYR A 146 -3.80 28.70 14.12
N ARG A 147 -4.57 29.12 15.13
CA ARG A 147 -4.95 30.50 15.41
C ARG A 147 -4.28 30.97 16.69
#